data_AF-A0A973EKP4-F1
#
_entry.id   AF-A0A973EKP4-F1
#
_cell.length_a   1.000
_cell.length_b   1.000
_cell.length_c   1.000
_cell.angle_alpha   90.00
_cell.angle_beta   90.00
_cell.angle_gamma   90.00
#
_symmetry.space_group_name_H-M   'P 1'
#
loop_
_entity.id
_entity.type
_entity.pdbx_description
1 polymer ?
#
loop_
_entity_poly.entity_id
_entity_poly.type
_entity_poly.pdbx_seq_one_letter_code
_entity_poly.pdbx_strand_id
1 'polypeptide(L)'
;MRVVYPILALLLVLFSFLNCKKQNDLIEPKVVDSLFYTTQEKAWIYAADSSTAFTPFSALDSQQLIVLKKTSKNVKVPNDTTTYLVRRMLKTYAQYATYQNLAAPEIGINRNIIIVKRLDKNGTPTEVMINPVITQHSNSTSIVQEICLTLPNNYPASVERYNLIFLEYYDLEGIKHSEMIENQTAALVQHAMTHLGGGVLPVTIDPLAFTGQEIDSIMNQADSVPMRIFLTTIYTDSLILRKQSIDVRPDSNDVVLMTLIKRMRAALATTTGVGIAAPQVGINRNIIWVKRLDKPGKPFEVYLNPKIVMTSSNTVLFNGDGCLSVPGITGRTLRWAAIGIEYDLLDGTHHTEVVQGTSSTNFTAVIFQHEIDHLNGILFIDRIAKSIQNK
;
A
#
# COMPACT_ATOMS: atom_id res chain seq x y z
N MET A 1 41.97 63.06 -47.64
CA MET A 1 41.24 64.20 -48.23
C MET A 1 39.86 64.24 -47.61
N ARG A 2 39.57 65.31 -46.85
CA ARG A 2 38.24 65.76 -46.39
C ARG A 2 37.42 64.82 -45.46
N VAL A 3 36.71 65.25 -44.41
CA VAL A 3 36.56 66.51 -43.66
C VAL A 3 35.39 66.26 -42.66
N VAL A 4 35.50 66.74 -41.40
CA VAL A 4 34.42 67.39 -40.59
C VAL A 4 33.33 66.48 -39.97
N TYR A 5 32.82 66.61 -38.73
CA TYR A 5 32.99 67.33 -37.43
C TYR A 5 31.98 66.62 -36.45
N PRO A 6 31.72 67.05 -35.18
CA PRO A 6 31.88 66.16 -34.04
C PRO A 6 30.74 66.28 -32.97
N ILE A 7 31.03 65.85 -31.73
CA ILE A 7 30.55 66.44 -30.46
C ILE A 7 29.08 66.25 -30.02
N LEU A 8 28.96 65.47 -28.92
CA LEU A 8 28.29 65.76 -27.63
C LEU A 8 27.09 64.91 -27.19
N ALA A 9 27.23 64.44 -25.94
CA ALA A 9 26.19 64.31 -24.90
C ALA A 9 25.11 63.23 -25.11
N LEU A 10 24.60 62.51 -24.11
CA LEU A 10 24.77 62.41 -22.65
C LEU A 10 23.80 61.27 -22.23
N LEU A 11 23.95 60.77 -21.00
CA LEU A 11 22.98 60.02 -20.18
C LEU A 11 22.87 58.50 -20.35
N LEU A 12 23.27 57.83 -19.25
CA LEU A 12 22.70 56.59 -18.73
C LEU A 12 21.18 56.57 -18.83
N VAL A 13 20.57 55.39 -19.07
CA VAL A 13 19.64 54.71 -18.15
C VAL A 13 19.44 53.26 -18.62
N LEU A 14 19.38 52.36 -17.64
CA LEU A 14 19.09 50.93 -17.71
C LEU A 14 17.93 50.56 -18.65
N PHE A 15 18.11 49.49 -19.44
CA PHE A 15 17.09 48.46 -19.60
C PHE A 15 17.76 47.10 -19.84
N SER A 16 17.64 46.24 -18.84
CA SER A 16 17.92 44.81 -18.92
C SER A 16 16.89 44.12 -19.81
N PHE A 17 17.34 43.61 -20.96
CA PHE A 17 16.66 42.56 -21.70
C PHE A 17 17.68 41.47 -22.03
N LEU A 18 17.77 40.45 -21.17
CA LEU A 18 18.36 39.18 -21.57
C LEU A 18 17.42 38.52 -22.59
N ASN A 19 17.84 38.60 -23.83
CA ASN A 19 17.32 37.90 -24.99
C ASN A 19 17.61 36.40 -24.85
N CYS A 20 16.57 35.58 -24.65
CA CYS A 20 16.53 34.22 -25.20
C CYS A 20 15.10 33.66 -25.11
N LYS A 21 14.29 33.85 -26.15
CA LYS A 21 13.11 33.01 -26.39
C LYS A 21 12.96 32.71 -27.87
N LYS A 22 13.04 31.40 -28.14
CA LYS A 22 12.46 30.65 -29.25
C LYS A 22 12.79 31.10 -30.67
N GLN A 23 13.62 30.31 -31.34
CA GLN A 23 13.55 30.20 -32.78
C GLN A 23 13.70 28.74 -33.21
N ASN A 24 12.81 28.33 -34.10
CA ASN A 24 12.67 27.03 -34.77
C ASN A 24 11.82 25.99 -34.05
N ASP A 25 10.50 26.20 -34.09
CA ASP A 25 9.56 25.12 -34.41
C ASP A 25 8.52 25.71 -35.37
N LEU A 26 8.54 25.22 -36.61
CA LEU A 26 7.60 25.60 -37.66
C LEU A 26 6.20 25.18 -37.23
N ILE A 27 5.32 26.16 -37.09
CA ILE A 27 3.92 25.98 -36.73
C ILE A 27 3.16 25.57 -38.00
N GLU A 28 3.06 24.27 -38.24
CA GLU A 28 1.88 23.73 -38.93
C GLU A 28 0.64 24.06 -38.10
N PRO A 29 -0.55 24.26 -38.71
CA PRO A 29 -1.69 24.94 -38.09
C PRO A 29 -2.01 24.32 -36.74
N LYS A 30 -1.58 25.04 -35.69
CA LYS A 30 -1.60 24.60 -34.29
C LYS A 30 -3.01 24.15 -33.96
N VAL A 31 -3.15 22.87 -33.64
CA VAL A 31 -4.29 22.34 -32.91
C VAL A 31 -4.59 23.35 -31.79
N VAL A 32 -5.80 23.92 -31.79
CA VAL A 32 -6.17 24.92 -30.81
C VAL A 32 -6.31 24.21 -29.46
N ASP A 33 -5.25 24.24 -28.65
CA ASP A 33 -5.17 23.54 -27.36
C ASP A 33 -6.36 23.80 -26.45
N SER A 34 -7.00 24.97 -26.54
CA SER A 34 -8.19 25.30 -25.74
C SER A 34 -9.43 24.47 -26.08
N LEU A 35 -9.46 23.76 -27.21
CA LEU A 35 -10.51 22.79 -27.53
C LEU A 35 -10.35 21.49 -26.73
N PHE A 36 -9.13 21.17 -26.31
CA PHE A 36 -8.80 19.90 -25.66
C PHE A 36 -8.37 20.06 -24.21
N TYR A 37 -7.89 21.22 -23.78
CA TYR A 37 -7.43 21.46 -22.40
C TYR A 37 -7.95 22.78 -21.86
N THR A 38 -8.49 22.75 -20.64
CA THR A 38 -8.87 23.95 -19.90
C THR A 38 -7.63 24.72 -19.46
N THR A 39 -7.80 26.00 -19.10
CA THR A 39 -6.71 26.81 -18.53
C THR A 39 -6.15 26.21 -17.24
N GLN A 40 -7.01 25.65 -16.38
CA GLN A 40 -6.60 25.00 -15.14
C GLN A 40 -5.78 23.73 -15.39
N GLU A 41 -6.21 22.87 -16.32
CA GLU A 41 -5.46 21.67 -16.68
C GLU A 41 -4.10 22.02 -17.29
N LYS A 42 -4.02 23.03 -18.15
CA LYS A 42 -2.73 23.49 -18.68
C LYS A 42 -1.82 24.01 -17.57
N ALA A 43 -2.35 24.79 -16.63
CA ALA A 43 -1.56 25.25 -15.48
C ALA A 43 -1.03 24.06 -14.66
N TRP A 44 -1.83 23.01 -14.46
CA TRP A 44 -1.42 21.78 -13.78
C TRP A 44 -0.37 20.97 -14.57
N ILE A 45 -0.58 20.79 -15.88
CA ILE A 45 0.33 20.08 -16.78
C ILE A 45 1.70 20.77 -16.81
N TYR A 46 1.73 22.09 -16.90
CA TYR A 46 2.95 22.91 -17.00
C TYR A 46 3.47 23.41 -15.65
N ALA A 47 2.90 22.98 -14.52
CA ALA A 47 3.35 23.39 -13.18
C ALA A 47 4.76 22.90 -12.83
N ALA A 48 5.30 21.91 -13.56
CA ALA A 48 6.67 21.45 -13.43
C ALA A 48 7.22 21.06 -14.81
N ASP A 49 8.55 20.87 -14.88
CA ASP A 49 9.25 20.41 -16.08
C ASP A 49 8.72 19.06 -16.60
N SER A 50 8.86 18.82 -17.90
CA SER A 50 8.41 17.57 -18.54
C SER A 50 9.10 16.29 -18.00
N SER A 51 10.25 16.45 -17.33
CA SER A 51 10.98 15.38 -16.67
C SER A 51 10.55 15.11 -15.22
N THR A 52 9.66 15.93 -14.66
CA THR A 52 9.17 15.80 -13.28
C THR A 52 7.87 14.98 -13.23
N ALA A 53 7.86 13.94 -12.38
CA ALA A 53 6.68 13.12 -12.13
C ALA A 53 5.52 13.93 -11.52
N PHE A 54 4.30 13.40 -11.65
CA PHE A 54 3.14 13.83 -10.88
C PHE A 54 3.08 13.06 -9.56
N THR A 55 2.40 13.65 -8.59
CA THR A 55 1.93 12.92 -7.40
C THR A 55 0.58 12.29 -7.76
N PRO A 56 0.42 10.96 -7.70
CA PRO A 56 -0.85 10.31 -7.95
C PRO A 56 -1.90 10.72 -6.92
N PHE A 57 -3.15 10.72 -7.34
CA PHE A 57 -4.30 10.97 -6.48
C PHE A 57 -4.62 9.73 -5.64
N SER A 58 -5.23 9.94 -4.47
CA SER A 58 -5.75 8.91 -3.59
C SER A 58 -7.27 8.88 -3.68
N ALA A 59 -7.83 7.71 -3.91
CA ALA A 59 -9.28 7.50 -3.88
C ALA A 59 -9.88 7.63 -2.46
N LEU A 60 -9.03 7.67 -1.42
CA LEU A 60 -9.44 7.93 -0.03
C LEU A 60 -9.59 9.42 0.29
N ASP A 61 -9.01 10.31 -0.53
CA ASP A 61 -9.21 11.75 -0.41
C ASP A 61 -10.51 12.14 -1.13
N SER A 62 -11.45 12.74 -0.40
CA SER A 62 -12.78 13.05 -0.92
C SER A 62 -12.78 14.09 -2.05
N GLN A 63 -11.82 15.02 -2.06
CA GLN A 63 -11.69 16.04 -3.12
C GLN A 63 -11.07 15.44 -4.38
N GLN A 64 -10.05 14.59 -4.22
CA GLN A 64 -9.41 13.90 -5.33
C GLN A 64 -10.34 12.85 -5.94
N LEU A 65 -11.15 12.17 -5.13
CA LEU A 65 -12.15 11.22 -5.59
C LEU A 65 -13.19 11.87 -6.52
N ILE A 66 -13.57 13.13 -6.27
CA ILE A 66 -14.46 13.89 -7.17
C ILE A 66 -13.83 14.05 -8.56
N VAL A 67 -12.51 14.21 -8.63
CA VAL A 67 -11.79 14.31 -9.91
C VAL A 67 -11.67 12.94 -10.58
N LEU A 68 -11.30 11.90 -9.81
CA LEU A 68 -11.16 10.52 -10.29
C LEU A 68 -12.47 9.95 -10.85
N LYS A 69 -13.62 10.39 -10.33
CA LYS A 69 -14.95 9.95 -10.79
C LYS A 69 -15.47 10.67 -12.04
N LYS A 70 -14.73 11.62 -12.60
CA LYS A 70 -15.14 12.33 -13.82
C LYS A 70 -14.76 11.52 -15.06
N THR A 71 -15.69 11.42 -16.00
CA THR A 71 -15.40 10.87 -17.32
C THR A 71 -14.38 11.73 -18.06
N SER A 72 -13.42 11.04 -18.67
CA SER A 72 -12.35 11.64 -19.43
C SER A 72 -12.77 12.04 -20.83
N LYS A 73 -12.12 13.07 -21.36
CA LYS A 73 -12.37 13.61 -22.70
C LYS A 73 -11.27 13.17 -23.67
N ASN A 74 -11.65 13.02 -24.93
CA ASN A 74 -10.67 12.79 -26.00
C ASN A 74 -9.72 13.98 -26.14
N VAL A 75 -8.49 13.69 -26.56
CA VAL A 75 -7.50 14.68 -26.98
C VAL A 75 -7.25 14.57 -28.48
N LYS A 76 -6.59 15.55 -29.07
CA LYS A 76 -6.08 15.45 -30.44
C LYS A 76 -4.61 15.09 -30.40
N VAL A 77 -4.18 14.29 -31.36
CA VAL A 77 -2.77 14.00 -31.65
C VAL A 77 -2.49 14.21 -33.14
N PRO A 78 -1.28 14.67 -33.51
CA PRO A 78 -0.23 15.14 -32.60
C PRO A 78 -0.60 16.47 -31.91
N ASN A 79 -0.09 16.70 -30.70
CA ASN A 79 -0.40 17.89 -29.89
C ASN A 79 0.65 18.14 -28.81
N ASP A 80 1.25 19.33 -28.77
CA ASP A 80 2.36 19.68 -27.87
C ASP A 80 2.00 19.51 -26.38
N THR A 81 0.82 19.96 -25.97
CA THR A 81 0.36 19.82 -24.58
C THR A 81 0.17 18.36 -24.20
N THR A 82 -0.34 17.54 -25.11
CA THR A 82 -0.48 16.08 -24.93
C THR A 82 0.88 15.41 -24.83
N THR A 83 1.82 15.75 -25.70
CA THR A 83 3.20 15.25 -25.66
C THR A 83 3.89 15.61 -24.35
N TYR A 84 3.71 16.84 -23.86
CA TYR A 84 4.27 17.28 -22.58
C TYR A 84 3.68 16.51 -21.40
N LEU A 85 2.35 16.37 -21.37
CA LEU A 85 1.63 15.58 -20.37
C LEU A 85 2.14 14.13 -20.35
N VAL A 86 2.20 13.47 -21.51
CA VAL A 86 2.64 12.06 -21.61
C VAL A 86 4.08 11.88 -21.12
N ARG A 87 4.99 12.81 -21.39
CA ARG A 87 6.37 12.74 -20.85
C ARG A 87 6.38 12.71 -19.32
N ARG A 88 5.59 13.54 -18.67
CA ARG A 88 5.46 13.55 -17.20
C ARG A 88 4.73 12.32 -16.67
N MET A 89 3.72 11.82 -17.39
CA MET A 89 3.06 10.56 -17.04
C MET A 89 4.05 9.39 -17.11
N LEU A 90 4.92 9.31 -18.13
CA LEU A 90 5.97 8.28 -18.22
C LEU A 90 6.96 8.35 -17.06
N LYS A 91 7.30 9.56 -16.58
CA LYS A 91 8.13 9.72 -15.36
C LYS A 91 7.43 9.25 -14.10
N THR A 92 6.14 9.54 -13.99
CA THR A 92 5.28 9.05 -12.89
C THR A 92 5.22 7.53 -12.93
N TYR A 93 4.90 6.95 -14.08
CA TYR A 93 4.87 5.50 -14.30
C TYR A 93 6.19 4.82 -13.91
N ALA A 94 7.34 5.38 -14.32
CA ALA A 94 8.65 4.83 -13.97
C ALA A 94 8.93 4.88 -12.45
N GLN A 95 8.46 5.91 -11.75
CA GLN A 95 8.56 6.03 -10.29
C GLN A 95 7.67 5.02 -9.56
N TYR A 96 6.53 4.64 -10.14
CA TYR A 96 5.55 3.71 -9.59
C TYR A 96 5.45 2.42 -10.41
N ALA A 97 6.58 1.89 -10.87
CA ALA A 97 6.65 0.78 -11.84
C ALA A 97 5.94 -0.52 -11.40
N THR A 98 5.66 -0.68 -10.11
CA THR A 98 4.90 -1.81 -9.54
C THR A 98 3.50 -1.97 -10.13
N TYR A 99 2.82 -0.87 -10.49
CA TYR A 99 1.40 -0.89 -10.86
C TYR A 99 1.12 -1.25 -12.33
N GLN A 100 2.17 -1.42 -13.15
CA GLN A 100 2.16 -1.89 -14.55
C GLN A 100 1.30 -1.10 -15.56
N ASN A 101 0.43 -0.20 -15.10
CA ASN A 101 -0.34 0.72 -15.90
C ASN A 101 -0.52 2.08 -15.18
N LEU A 102 -0.92 3.11 -15.92
CA LEU A 102 -1.26 4.45 -15.40
C LEU A 102 -2.24 5.14 -16.36
N ALA A 103 -3.32 5.70 -15.85
CA ALA A 103 -4.27 6.52 -16.57
C ALA A 103 -4.16 8.00 -16.16
N ALA A 104 -4.39 8.93 -17.09
CA ALA A 104 -4.30 10.37 -16.78
C ALA A 104 -5.24 10.84 -15.64
N PRO A 105 -6.45 10.28 -15.44
CA PRO A 105 -7.27 10.64 -14.28
C PRO A 105 -6.59 10.41 -12.94
N GLU A 106 -5.74 9.40 -12.83
CA GLU A 106 -5.01 9.05 -11.59
C GLU A 106 -4.00 10.11 -11.16
N ILE A 107 -3.67 11.08 -12.03
CA ILE A 107 -2.85 12.25 -11.73
C ILE A 107 -3.64 13.57 -11.80
N GLY A 108 -4.97 13.46 -11.80
CA GLY A 108 -5.89 14.60 -11.79
C GLY A 108 -6.23 15.20 -13.17
N ILE A 109 -5.89 14.53 -14.28
CA ILE A 109 -6.16 15.02 -15.63
C ILE A 109 -7.12 14.09 -16.35
N ASN A 110 -8.37 14.52 -16.52
CA ASN A 110 -9.42 13.69 -17.11
C ASN A 110 -9.37 13.67 -18.64
N ARG A 111 -8.33 13.03 -19.19
CA ARG A 111 -8.12 12.81 -20.62
C ARG A 111 -7.91 11.35 -20.94
N ASN A 112 -8.39 10.94 -22.11
CA ASN A 112 -8.32 9.55 -22.59
C ASN A 112 -6.89 9.19 -23.00
N ILE A 113 -6.02 9.05 -22.00
CA ILE A 113 -4.60 8.72 -22.17
C ILE A 113 -4.28 7.68 -21.10
N ILE A 114 -3.77 6.54 -21.54
CA ILE A 114 -3.28 5.48 -20.66
C ILE A 114 -1.86 5.07 -21.06
N ILE A 115 -1.13 4.54 -20.09
CA ILE A 115 0.18 3.94 -20.24
C ILE A 115 0.07 2.51 -19.72
N VAL A 116 0.49 1.52 -20.49
CA VAL A 116 0.34 0.10 -20.13
C VAL A 116 1.62 -0.66 -20.44
N LYS A 117 1.99 -1.60 -19.56
CA LYS A 117 3.03 -2.60 -19.85
C LYS A 117 2.48 -3.71 -20.74
N ARG A 118 3.07 -3.90 -21.93
CA ARG A 118 2.69 -4.91 -22.91
C ARG A 118 3.33 -6.26 -22.62
N LEU A 119 2.76 -7.00 -21.66
CA LEU A 119 3.25 -8.33 -21.26
C LEU A 119 3.14 -9.38 -22.39
N ASP A 120 2.28 -9.11 -23.36
CA ASP A 120 2.06 -9.88 -24.58
C ASP A 120 3.15 -9.67 -25.65
N LYS A 121 3.98 -8.62 -25.54
CA LYS A 121 5.04 -8.29 -26.50
C LYS A 121 6.43 -8.64 -25.95
N ASN A 122 7.33 -9.11 -26.82
CA ASN A 122 8.73 -9.38 -26.48
C ASN A 122 9.40 -8.14 -25.89
N GLY A 123 10.16 -8.31 -24.80
CA GLY A 123 10.79 -7.22 -24.06
C GLY A 123 9.84 -6.44 -23.15
N THR A 124 8.53 -6.75 -23.15
CA THR A 124 7.49 -6.13 -22.32
C THR A 124 7.46 -4.59 -22.37
N PRO A 125 7.39 -3.99 -23.58
CA PRO A 125 7.49 -2.55 -23.75
C PRO A 125 6.37 -1.82 -23.01
N THR A 126 6.67 -0.60 -22.58
CA THR A 126 5.66 0.35 -22.10
C THR A 126 5.06 1.06 -23.31
N GLU A 127 3.74 1.08 -23.40
CA GLU A 127 3.02 1.66 -24.54
C GLU A 127 2.04 2.74 -24.07
N VAL A 128 2.02 3.85 -24.80
CA VAL A 128 1.08 4.96 -24.57
C VAL A 128 -0.07 4.80 -25.55
N MET A 129 -1.29 4.78 -25.04
CA MET A 129 -2.51 4.64 -25.84
C MET A 129 -3.39 5.87 -25.64
N ILE A 130 -3.63 6.60 -26.73
CA ILE A 130 -4.39 7.86 -26.73
C ILE A 130 -5.74 7.65 -27.40
N ASN A 131 -6.79 8.11 -26.74
CA ASN A 131 -8.19 7.85 -27.05
C ASN A 131 -8.49 6.35 -27.29
N PRO A 132 -8.09 5.45 -26.37
CA PRO A 132 -8.33 4.03 -26.54
C PRO A 132 -9.83 3.70 -26.53
N VAL A 133 -10.24 2.80 -27.42
CA VAL A 133 -11.62 2.31 -27.55
C VAL A 133 -11.59 0.79 -27.72
N ILE A 134 -12.26 0.07 -26.82
CA ILE A 134 -12.54 -1.36 -27.01
C ILE A 134 -13.70 -1.46 -28.00
N THR A 135 -13.43 -2.01 -29.18
CA THR A 135 -14.41 -2.15 -30.26
C THR A 135 -15.18 -3.45 -30.18
N GLN A 136 -14.52 -4.52 -29.68
CA GLN A 136 -15.09 -5.85 -29.45
C GLN A 136 -14.37 -6.51 -28.28
N HIS A 137 -14.97 -7.54 -27.68
CA HIS A 137 -14.35 -8.34 -26.63
C HIS A 137 -14.92 -9.77 -26.64
N SER A 138 -14.21 -10.69 -25.99
CA SER A 138 -14.70 -12.07 -25.79
C SER A 138 -15.90 -12.12 -24.84
N ASN A 139 -16.69 -13.20 -24.92
CA ASN A 139 -17.66 -13.55 -23.88
C ASN A 139 -17.00 -14.18 -22.64
N SER A 140 -15.82 -14.80 -22.81
CA SER A 140 -15.06 -15.38 -21.70
C SER A 140 -14.41 -14.30 -20.86
N THR A 141 -14.50 -14.46 -19.55
CA THR A 141 -13.90 -13.60 -18.53
C THR A 141 -12.99 -14.40 -17.60
N SER A 142 -12.14 -13.69 -16.87
CA SER A 142 -11.39 -14.23 -15.73
C SER A 142 -11.45 -13.24 -14.57
N ILE A 143 -11.42 -13.77 -13.35
CA ILE A 143 -11.19 -12.95 -12.15
C ILE A 143 -9.70 -12.68 -12.05
N VAL A 144 -9.32 -11.41 -12.09
CA VAL A 144 -7.94 -10.93 -11.98
C VAL A 144 -7.76 -10.25 -10.64
N GLN A 145 -6.64 -10.53 -9.97
CA GLN A 145 -6.20 -9.76 -8.81
C GLN A 145 -5.44 -8.53 -9.31
N GLU A 146 -6.01 -7.35 -9.11
CA GLU A 146 -5.46 -6.09 -9.60
C GLU A 146 -5.12 -5.18 -8.42
N ILE A 147 -4.03 -4.42 -8.54
CA ILE A 147 -3.71 -3.32 -7.62
C ILE A 147 -3.86 -2.00 -8.36
N CYS A 148 -4.29 -0.95 -7.68
CA CYS A 148 -4.50 0.38 -8.28
C CYS A 148 -3.61 1.41 -7.59
N LEU A 149 -3.00 2.29 -8.38
CA LEU A 149 -2.11 3.34 -7.88
C LEU A 149 -2.83 4.32 -6.95
N THR A 150 -4.13 4.51 -7.15
CA THR A 150 -4.96 5.41 -6.34
C THR A 150 -5.46 4.78 -5.03
N LEU A 151 -5.16 3.51 -4.76
CA LEU A 151 -5.53 2.80 -3.54
C LEU A 151 -4.28 2.53 -2.65
N PRO A 152 -4.40 2.61 -1.33
CA PRO A 152 -3.26 2.40 -0.43
C PRO A 152 -2.77 0.94 -0.42
N ASN A 153 -1.51 0.75 -0.01
CA ASN A 153 -0.93 -0.54 0.40
C ASN A 153 -1.01 -1.68 -0.64
N ASN A 154 -1.03 -1.36 -1.94
CA ASN A 154 -1.18 -2.35 -3.02
C ASN A 154 -2.38 -3.27 -2.78
N TYR A 155 -3.50 -2.69 -2.34
CA TYR A 155 -4.69 -3.46 -2.01
C TYR A 155 -5.19 -4.25 -3.23
N PRO A 156 -5.25 -5.59 -3.18
CA PRO A 156 -5.71 -6.39 -4.30
C PRO A 156 -7.23 -6.31 -4.41
N ALA A 157 -7.73 -5.96 -5.59
CA ALA A 157 -9.12 -6.05 -5.95
C ALA A 157 -9.33 -7.25 -6.88
N SER A 158 -10.32 -8.07 -6.57
CA SER A 158 -10.77 -9.14 -7.45
C SER A 158 -11.75 -8.55 -8.47
N VAL A 159 -11.33 -8.46 -9.72
CA VAL A 159 -12.14 -7.84 -10.78
C VAL A 159 -12.29 -8.80 -11.95
N GLU A 160 -13.51 -8.96 -12.41
CA GLU A 160 -13.80 -9.73 -13.62
C GLU A 160 -13.45 -8.92 -14.86
N ARG A 161 -12.62 -9.49 -15.74
CA ARG A 161 -12.15 -8.86 -16.99
C ARG A 161 -12.37 -9.79 -18.17
N TYR A 162 -12.60 -9.23 -19.35
CA TYR A 162 -12.61 -10.01 -20.59
C TYR A 162 -11.22 -10.54 -20.89
N ASN A 163 -11.13 -11.81 -21.30
CA ASN A 163 -9.85 -12.44 -21.62
C ASN A 163 -9.24 -11.92 -22.92
N LEU A 164 -10.06 -11.41 -23.85
CA LEU A 164 -9.64 -10.88 -25.14
C LEU A 164 -10.42 -9.60 -25.45
N ILE A 165 -9.72 -8.58 -25.90
CA ILE A 165 -10.29 -7.32 -26.38
C ILE A 165 -9.72 -6.96 -27.75
N PHE A 166 -10.53 -6.34 -28.61
CA PHE A 166 -10.08 -5.64 -29.81
C PHE A 166 -10.03 -4.15 -29.50
N LEU A 167 -8.85 -3.57 -29.58
CA LEU A 167 -8.57 -2.21 -29.17
C LEU A 167 -8.19 -1.34 -30.37
N GLU A 168 -8.77 -0.15 -30.45
CA GLU A 168 -8.28 0.93 -31.31
C GLU A 168 -7.76 2.09 -30.46
N TYR A 169 -6.64 2.68 -30.84
CA TYR A 169 -6.07 3.87 -30.17
C TYR A 169 -5.16 4.64 -31.12
N TYR A 170 -4.68 5.80 -30.69
CA TYR A 170 -3.64 6.56 -31.37
C TYR A 170 -2.35 6.59 -30.55
N ASP A 171 -1.20 6.64 -31.21
CA ASP A 171 0.06 7.01 -30.57
C ASP A 171 0.24 8.54 -30.52
N LEU A 172 1.42 9.00 -30.06
CA LEU A 172 1.74 10.41 -29.91
C LEU A 172 1.86 11.14 -31.25
N GLU A 173 2.31 10.43 -32.27
CA GLU A 173 2.45 10.89 -33.65
C GLU A 173 1.07 11.00 -34.34
N GLY A 174 0.03 10.42 -33.75
CA GLY A 174 -1.33 10.42 -34.26
C GLY A 174 -1.62 9.30 -35.25
N ILE A 175 -0.78 8.28 -35.29
CA ILE A 175 -1.01 7.07 -36.07
C ILE A 175 -2.04 6.23 -35.32
N LYS A 176 -3.07 5.79 -36.04
CA LYS A 176 -4.11 4.90 -35.50
C LYS A 176 -3.62 3.46 -35.51
N HIS A 177 -3.73 2.80 -34.36
CA HIS A 177 -3.47 1.38 -34.17
C HIS A 177 -4.80 0.64 -33.98
N SER A 178 -4.86 -0.59 -34.47
CA SER A 178 -5.98 -1.51 -34.26
C SER A 178 -5.41 -2.91 -34.07
N GLU A 179 -5.66 -3.51 -32.92
CA GLU A 179 -5.09 -4.82 -32.57
C GLU A 179 -5.97 -5.60 -31.61
N MET A 180 -5.67 -6.89 -31.50
CA MET A 180 -6.25 -7.79 -30.52
C MET A 180 -5.27 -7.96 -29.37
N ILE A 181 -5.76 -7.84 -28.13
CA ILE A 181 -4.98 -7.97 -26.90
C ILE A 181 -5.64 -9.02 -26.01
N GLU A 182 -4.82 -9.90 -25.42
CA GLU A 182 -5.28 -11.02 -24.62
C GLU A 182 -4.71 -11.04 -23.20
N ASN A 183 -5.34 -11.84 -22.34
CA ASN A 183 -4.87 -12.26 -21.02
C ASN A 183 -4.52 -11.07 -20.11
N GLN A 184 -3.36 -11.13 -19.44
CA GLN A 184 -2.96 -10.13 -18.45
C GLN A 184 -2.83 -8.73 -19.06
N THR A 185 -2.37 -8.59 -20.31
CA THR A 185 -2.33 -7.27 -20.96
C THR A 185 -3.74 -6.74 -21.24
N ALA A 186 -4.68 -7.60 -21.64
CA ALA A 186 -6.07 -7.20 -21.80
C ALA A 186 -6.67 -6.70 -20.47
N ALA A 187 -6.34 -7.35 -19.35
CA ALA A 187 -6.77 -6.92 -18.02
C ALA A 187 -6.17 -5.56 -17.64
N LEU A 188 -4.86 -5.35 -17.87
CA LEU A 188 -4.20 -4.06 -17.60
C LEU A 188 -4.79 -2.90 -18.41
N VAL A 189 -5.12 -3.14 -19.69
CA VAL A 189 -5.79 -2.13 -20.54
C VAL A 189 -7.18 -1.82 -20.00
N GLN A 190 -7.99 -2.85 -19.70
CA GLN A 190 -9.34 -2.67 -19.15
C GLN A 190 -9.33 -1.96 -17.80
N HIS A 191 -8.34 -2.23 -16.94
CA HIS A 191 -8.10 -1.49 -15.71
C HIS A 191 -7.86 -0.01 -15.96
N ALA A 192 -6.85 0.33 -16.77
CA ALA A 192 -6.53 1.72 -17.07
C ALA A 192 -7.71 2.46 -17.73
N MET A 193 -8.45 1.77 -18.60
CA MET A 193 -9.66 2.32 -19.24
C MET A 193 -10.84 2.50 -18.27
N THR A 194 -10.91 1.74 -17.18
CA THR A 194 -11.91 1.93 -16.12
C THR A 194 -11.82 3.36 -15.55
N HIS A 195 -10.59 3.86 -15.35
CA HIS A 195 -10.36 5.23 -14.89
C HIS A 195 -10.80 6.30 -15.89
N LEU A 196 -10.70 6.03 -17.20
CA LEU A 196 -11.19 6.98 -18.21
C LEU A 196 -12.70 7.18 -18.13
N GLY A 197 -13.45 6.17 -17.70
CA GLY A 197 -14.90 6.26 -17.49
C GLY A 197 -15.32 6.98 -16.21
N GLY A 198 -14.38 7.38 -15.35
CA GLY A 198 -14.67 7.80 -13.98
C GLY A 198 -14.85 6.63 -13.02
N GLY A 199 -14.51 5.41 -13.45
CA GLY A 199 -14.45 4.26 -12.57
C GLY A 199 -13.21 4.35 -11.68
N VAL A 200 -13.40 4.01 -10.41
CA VAL A 200 -12.32 3.57 -9.54
C VAL A 200 -12.58 2.09 -9.31
N LEU A 201 -11.55 1.25 -9.22
CA LEU A 201 -11.74 -0.18 -8.97
C LEU A 201 -12.76 -0.38 -7.84
N PRO A 202 -13.74 -1.29 -8.00
CA PRO A 202 -14.75 -1.52 -6.97
C PRO A 202 -14.03 -1.91 -5.69
N VAL A 203 -14.09 -0.99 -4.75
CA VAL A 203 -13.46 -1.10 -3.45
C VAL A 203 -14.38 -1.97 -2.59
N THR A 204 -14.37 -3.29 -2.80
CA THR A 204 -14.55 -4.17 -1.63
C THR A 204 -13.21 -4.20 -0.92
N ILE A 205 -12.88 -3.11 -0.22
CA ILE A 205 -11.83 -3.15 0.79
C ILE A 205 -12.39 -4.07 1.87
N ASP A 206 -11.91 -5.30 1.92
CA ASP A 206 -11.77 -6.00 3.18
C ASP A 206 -10.58 -5.34 3.91
N PRO A 207 -10.83 -4.44 4.89
CA PRO A 207 -9.76 -3.72 5.59
C PRO A 207 -8.85 -4.66 6.39
N LEU A 208 -9.23 -5.94 6.52
CA LEU A 208 -8.50 -6.96 7.25
C LEU A 208 -7.63 -7.84 6.35
N ALA A 209 -7.73 -7.71 5.03
CA ALA A 209 -6.89 -8.46 4.09
C ALA A 209 -5.40 -8.21 4.33
N PHE A 210 -4.58 -9.25 4.11
CA PHE A 210 -3.14 -9.10 4.13
C PHE A 210 -2.66 -8.22 2.97
N THR A 211 -1.71 -7.33 3.23
CA THR A 211 -1.04 -6.54 2.20
C THR A 211 -0.10 -7.43 1.38
N GLY A 212 0.25 -7.01 0.16
CA GLY A 212 1.20 -7.77 -0.68
C GLY A 212 2.55 -8.03 0.02
N GLN A 213 3.06 -7.05 0.76
CA GLN A 213 4.31 -7.20 1.53
C GLN A 213 4.19 -8.23 2.66
N GLU A 214 3.03 -8.30 3.34
CA GLU A 214 2.77 -9.32 4.36
C GLU A 214 2.69 -10.70 3.73
N ILE A 215 1.99 -10.84 2.60
CA ILE A 215 1.89 -12.11 1.86
C ILE A 215 3.28 -12.59 1.43
N ASP A 216 4.11 -11.72 0.85
CA ASP A 216 5.48 -12.08 0.44
C ASP A 216 6.31 -12.55 1.65
N SER A 217 6.19 -11.88 2.79
CA SER A 217 6.89 -12.27 4.03
C SER A 217 6.39 -13.61 4.59
N ILE A 218 5.08 -13.85 4.56
CA ILE A 218 4.42 -15.05 5.08
C ILE A 218 4.65 -16.26 4.18
N MET A 219 4.68 -16.06 2.87
CA MET A 219 4.71 -17.14 1.86
C MET A 219 6.11 -17.40 1.30
N ASN A 220 7.14 -16.65 1.71
CA ASN A 220 8.51 -16.83 1.20
C ASN A 220 9.15 -18.20 1.51
N GLN A 221 8.61 -18.96 2.46
CA GLN A 221 9.15 -20.25 2.91
C GLN A 221 7.99 -21.17 3.30
N ALA A 222 8.27 -22.48 3.43
CA ALA A 222 7.27 -23.47 3.83
C ALA A 222 6.68 -23.20 5.23
N ASP A 223 5.46 -23.69 5.46
CA ASP A 223 4.70 -23.47 6.69
C ASP A 223 5.34 -24.05 7.97
N SER A 224 6.27 -24.99 7.81
CA SER A 224 7.07 -25.58 8.89
C SER A 224 8.31 -24.76 9.25
N VAL A 225 8.68 -23.75 8.47
CA VAL A 225 9.93 -22.99 8.68
C VAL A 225 9.67 -21.80 9.60
N PRO A 226 10.40 -21.70 10.74
CA PRO A 226 10.16 -20.66 11.73
C PRO A 226 10.38 -19.26 11.13
N MET A 227 9.49 -18.33 11.47
CA MET A 227 9.74 -16.92 11.19
C MET A 227 10.80 -16.36 12.15
N ARG A 228 11.59 -15.40 11.65
CA ARG A 228 12.56 -14.68 12.48
C ARG A 228 11.83 -13.87 13.55
N ILE A 229 12.28 -14.00 14.79
CA ILE A 229 11.79 -13.17 15.91
C ILE A 229 12.44 -11.79 15.83
N PHE A 230 11.62 -10.75 15.92
CA PHE A 230 12.00 -9.34 15.85
C PHE A 230 12.54 -8.89 17.20
N LEU A 231 13.63 -8.13 17.18
CA LEU A 231 14.37 -7.73 18.39
C LEU A 231 14.35 -6.21 18.56
N THR A 232 14.17 -5.74 19.79
CA THR A 232 14.21 -4.29 20.10
C THR A 232 15.55 -3.63 19.84
N THR A 233 16.63 -4.41 19.79
CA THR A 233 17.99 -3.94 19.46
C THR A 233 18.15 -3.61 17.97
N ILE A 234 17.23 -4.03 17.11
CA ILE A 234 17.20 -3.69 15.69
C ILE A 234 16.17 -2.58 15.49
N TYR A 235 16.61 -1.42 15.03
CA TYR A 235 15.75 -0.23 14.91
C TYR A 235 14.49 -0.49 14.07
N THR A 236 14.63 -1.11 12.89
CA THR A 236 13.51 -1.42 12.00
C THR A 236 12.51 -2.40 12.61
N ASP A 237 12.99 -3.38 13.37
CA ASP A 237 12.14 -4.33 14.08
C ASP A 237 11.36 -3.63 15.19
N SER A 238 12.04 -2.77 15.95
CA SER A 238 11.43 -1.99 17.04
C SER A 238 10.27 -1.12 16.54
N LEU A 239 10.38 -0.52 15.35
CA LEU A 239 9.26 0.23 14.75
C LEU A 239 8.00 -0.63 14.56
N ILE A 240 8.18 -1.89 14.15
CA ILE A 240 7.09 -2.85 13.95
C ILE A 240 6.52 -3.36 15.29
N LEU A 241 7.40 -3.69 16.23
CA LEU A 241 7.04 -4.13 17.59
C LEU A 241 6.26 -3.08 18.39
N ARG A 242 6.40 -1.80 18.02
CA ARG A 242 5.75 -0.65 18.66
C ARG A 242 4.49 -0.17 17.95
N LYS A 243 4.11 -0.80 16.83
CA LYS A 243 2.93 -0.44 16.04
C LYS A 243 1.72 -1.25 16.49
N GLN A 244 0.57 -0.58 16.60
CA GLN A 244 -0.69 -1.25 16.87
C GLN A 244 -1.10 -2.17 15.71
N SER A 245 -1.56 -3.36 16.04
CA SER A 245 -2.01 -4.38 15.12
C SER A 245 -3.48 -4.19 14.75
N ILE A 246 -3.84 -4.68 13.56
CA ILE A 246 -5.22 -4.67 13.08
C ILE A 246 -5.83 -6.07 13.17
N ASP A 247 -7.16 -6.13 13.22
CA ASP A 247 -7.89 -7.40 13.24
C ASP A 247 -7.59 -8.21 11.96
N VAL A 248 -7.79 -9.52 12.06
CA VAL A 248 -7.73 -10.46 10.93
C VAL A 248 -9.09 -11.09 10.74
N ARG A 249 -9.45 -11.43 9.51
CA ARG A 249 -10.65 -12.21 9.24
C ARG A 249 -10.39 -13.68 9.54
N PRO A 250 -11.13 -14.33 10.45
CA PRO A 250 -11.00 -15.76 10.66
C PRO A 250 -11.47 -16.54 9.43
N ASP A 251 -10.60 -17.39 8.89
CA ASP A 251 -10.95 -18.35 7.85
C ASP A 251 -9.96 -19.52 7.87
N SER A 252 -10.46 -20.70 8.26
CA SER A 252 -9.67 -21.94 8.26
C SER A 252 -9.18 -22.39 6.87
N ASN A 253 -9.75 -21.86 5.79
CA ASN A 253 -9.34 -22.14 4.42
C ASN A 253 -8.38 -21.09 3.84
N ASP A 254 -8.14 -19.98 4.54
CA ASP A 254 -7.17 -18.97 4.10
C ASP A 254 -5.74 -19.51 4.26
N VAL A 255 -5.12 -19.80 3.12
CA VAL A 255 -3.76 -20.36 3.04
C VAL A 255 -2.72 -19.42 3.65
N VAL A 256 -2.86 -18.10 3.49
CA VAL A 256 -1.92 -17.11 4.04
C VAL A 256 -2.05 -17.07 5.55
N LEU A 257 -3.27 -16.97 6.07
CA LEU A 257 -3.53 -16.98 7.52
C LEU A 257 -3.00 -18.27 8.16
N MET A 258 -3.32 -19.42 7.58
CA MET A 258 -2.88 -20.72 8.10
C MET A 258 -1.36 -20.88 8.06
N THR A 259 -0.70 -20.37 7.01
CA THR A 259 0.76 -20.39 6.91
C THR A 259 1.40 -19.50 7.99
N LEU A 260 0.90 -18.28 8.20
CA LEU A 260 1.37 -17.39 9.26
C LEU A 260 1.26 -18.05 10.63
N ILE A 261 0.09 -18.61 10.97
CA ILE A 261 -0.16 -19.26 12.26
C ILE A 261 0.81 -20.42 12.51
N LYS A 262 1.04 -21.28 11.51
CA LYS A 262 1.96 -22.41 11.61
C LYS A 262 3.41 -21.97 11.74
N ARG A 263 3.85 -20.98 10.98
CA ARG A 263 5.22 -20.47 11.05
C ARG A 263 5.50 -19.69 12.34
N MET A 264 4.49 -18.99 12.90
CA MET A 264 4.55 -18.44 14.26
C MET A 264 4.71 -19.54 15.30
N ARG A 265 3.96 -20.64 15.19
CA ARG A 265 4.08 -21.78 16.09
C ARG A 265 5.45 -22.44 16.00
N ALA A 266 5.98 -22.60 14.78
CA ALA A 266 7.32 -23.11 14.53
C ALA A 266 8.39 -22.20 15.14
N ALA A 267 8.27 -20.86 14.99
CA ALA A 267 9.15 -19.89 15.63
C ALA A 267 9.14 -20.04 17.16
N LEU A 268 7.95 -20.09 17.77
CA LEU A 268 7.81 -20.30 19.21
C LEU A 268 8.44 -21.62 19.67
N ALA A 269 8.31 -22.69 18.89
CA ALA A 269 8.89 -24.01 19.19
C ALA A 269 10.43 -24.03 19.17
N THR A 270 11.10 -23.04 18.56
CA THR A 270 12.56 -22.87 18.64
C THR A 270 13.03 -22.22 19.95
N THR A 271 12.09 -21.86 20.84
CA THR A 271 12.36 -21.14 22.08
C THR A 271 11.78 -21.87 23.29
N THR A 272 12.13 -21.42 24.49
CA THR A 272 11.46 -21.83 25.74
C THR A 272 10.24 -20.97 26.08
N GLY A 273 9.82 -20.10 25.16
CA GLY A 273 8.69 -19.19 25.34
C GLY A 273 7.36 -19.92 25.56
N VAL A 274 6.45 -19.24 26.25
CA VAL A 274 5.09 -19.74 26.53
C VAL A 274 4.01 -18.98 25.76
N GLY A 275 4.40 -18.03 24.93
CA GLY A 275 3.54 -17.33 23.99
C GLY A 275 4.35 -16.60 22.93
N ILE A 276 3.66 -16.20 21.86
CA ILE A 276 4.18 -15.29 20.83
C ILE A 276 3.02 -14.54 20.17
N ALA A 277 3.22 -13.27 19.84
CA ALA A 277 2.29 -12.45 19.08
C ALA A 277 2.82 -12.17 17.65
N ALA A 278 1.93 -12.01 16.68
CA ALA A 278 2.32 -11.79 15.27
C ALA A 278 3.28 -10.60 15.03
N PRO A 279 3.18 -9.47 15.77
CA PRO A 279 4.16 -8.38 15.66
C PRO A 279 5.60 -8.82 15.93
N GLN A 280 5.81 -9.84 16.77
CA GLN A 280 7.13 -10.37 17.08
C GLN A 280 7.76 -11.14 15.91
N VAL A 281 6.99 -11.45 14.87
CA VAL A 281 7.49 -12.04 13.61
C VAL A 281 7.33 -11.07 12.43
N GLY A 282 7.05 -9.80 12.71
CA GLY A 282 7.01 -8.74 11.72
C GLY A 282 5.65 -8.48 11.07
N ILE A 283 4.57 -9.10 11.56
CA ILE A 283 3.23 -8.97 10.97
C ILE A 283 2.27 -8.36 12.00
N ASN A 284 1.85 -7.10 11.81
CA ASN A 284 0.94 -6.40 12.72
C ASN A 284 -0.53 -6.83 12.51
N ARG A 285 -0.84 -8.08 12.86
CA ARG A 285 -2.20 -8.63 12.93
C ARG A 285 -2.50 -9.15 14.33
N ASN A 286 -3.76 -9.09 14.75
CA ASN A 286 -4.20 -9.52 16.07
C ASN A 286 -4.26 -11.04 16.17
N ILE A 287 -3.09 -11.68 16.26
CA ILE A 287 -2.93 -13.13 16.37
C ILE A 287 -1.91 -13.43 17.46
N ILE A 288 -2.27 -14.31 18.39
CA ILE A 288 -1.37 -14.78 19.45
C ILE A 288 -1.41 -16.30 19.57
N TRP A 289 -0.28 -16.89 19.93
CA TRP A 289 -0.21 -18.23 20.49
C TRP A 289 0.03 -18.14 21.99
N VAL A 290 -0.70 -18.92 22.79
CA VAL A 290 -0.58 -18.96 24.24
C VAL A 290 -0.50 -20.40 24.71
N LYS A 291 0.42 -20.70 25.64
CA LYS A 291 0.45 -21.95 26.39
C LYS A 291 -0.54 -21.87 27.55
N ARG A 292 -1.59 -22.68 27.52
CA ARG A 292 -2.63 -22.76 28.55
C ARG A 292 -2.18 -23.56 29.76
N LEU A 293 -1.37 -22.94 30.63
CA LEU A 293 -0.83 -23.58 31.84
C LEU A 293 -1.93 -24.00 32.85
N ASP A 294 -3.11 -23.40 32.73
CA ASP A 294 -4.34 -23.67 33.46
C ASP A 294 -5.07 -24.94 32.98
N LYS A 295 -4.77 -25.46 31.78
CA LYS A 295 -5.44 -26.64 31.21
C LYS A 295 -4.60 -27.93 31.36
N PRO A 296 -5.26 -29.11 31.46
CA PRO A 296 -4.58 -30.39 31.40
C PRO A 296 -3.72 -30.53 30.13
N GLY A 297 -2.51 -31.07 30.27
CA GLY A 297 -1.57 -31.20 29.15
C GLY A 297 -0.89 -29.89 28.71
N LYS A 298 -1.28 -28.74 29.28
CA LYS A 298 -0.70 -27.41 29.02
C LYS A 298 -0.56 -27.11 27.52
N PRO A 299 -1.65 -27.23 26.73
CA PRO A 299 -1.61 -27.11 25.29
C PRO A 299 -1.21 -25.69 24.86
N PHE A 300 -0.67 -25.59 23.66
CA PHE A 300 -0.60 -24.30 22.96
C PHE A 300 -1.89 -24.13 22.16
N GLU A 301 -2.48 -22.95 22.24
CA GLU A 301 -3.69 -22.57 21.52
C GLU A 301 -3.47 -21.23 20.81
N VAL A 302 -4.10 -21.06 19.64
CA VAL A 302 -4.06 -19.84 18.84
C VAL A 302 -5.35 -19.06 19.04
N TYR A 303 -5.24 -17.75 19.15
CA TYR A 303 -6.37 -16.83 19.35
C TYR A 303 -6.29 -15.70 18.35
N LEU A 304 -7.40 -15.47 17.64
CA LEU A 304 -7.54 -14.38 16.68
C LEU A 304 -8.32 -13.23 17.32
N ASN A 305 -7.94 -12.00 17.00
CA ASN A 305 -8.54 -10.77 17.49
C ASN A 305 -8.75 -10.70 19.02
N PRO A 306 -7.81 -11.22 19.86
CA PRO A 306 -8.06 -11.32 21.29
C PRO A 306 -8.10 -9.95 21.96
N LYS A 307 -9.09 -9.71 22.81
CA LYS A 307 -9.28 -8.46 23.57
C LYS A 307 -9.56 -8.76 25.03
N ILE A 308 -9.02 -7.92 25.92
CA ILE A 308 -9.36 -7.95 27.35
C ILE A 308 -10.60 -7.08 27.55
N VAL A 309 -11.71 -7.69 27.94
CA VAL A 309 -13.00 -7.01 28.14
C VAL A 309 -13.32 -6.77 29.61
N MET A 310 -12.68 -7.50 30.52
CA MET A 310 -12.85 -7.35 31.96
C MET A 310 -11.53 -7.61 32.69
N THR A 311 -11.35 -6.98 33.84
CA THR A 311 -10.17 -7.16 34.68
C THR A 311 -10.58 -7.35 36.13
N SER A 312 -9.84 -8.17 36.88
CA SER A 312 -10.00 -8.25 38.34
C SER A 312 -9.69 -6.91 39.01
N SER A 313 -10.30 -6.67 40.17
CA SER A 313 -10.02 -5.47 40.98
C SER A 313 -8.60 -5.46 41.55
N ASN A 314 -8.03 -6.63 41.82
CA ASN A 314 -6.67 -6.79 42.32
C ASN A 314 -5.66 -6.97 41.17
N THR A 315 -4.48 -6.38 41.38
CA THR A 315 -3.28 -6.61 40.56
C THR A 315 -2.21 -7.31 41.38
N VAL A 316 -1.31 -8.00 40.69
CA VAL A 316 -0.13 -8.66 41.26
C VAL A 316 1.14 -8.08 40.66
N LEU A 317 2.20 -8.03 41.46
CA LEU A 317 3.54 -7.78 40.94
C LEU A 317 4.15 -9.12 40.52
N PHE A 318 3.96 -9.50 39.26
CA PHE A 318 4.48 -10.75 38.73
C PHE A 318 6.00 -10.65 38.54
N ASN A 319 6.74 -11.63 39.06
CA ASN A 319 8.20 -11.68 38.95
C ASN A 319 8.63 -12.69 37.87
N GLY A 320 9.49 -12.25 36.96
CA GLY A 320 9.99 -13.10 35.87
C GLY A 320 9.27 -12.92 34.55
N ASP A 321 8.60 -11.77 34.34
CA ASP A 321 8.10 -11.41 33.00
C ASP A 321 9.30 -11.18 32.08
N GLY A 322 9.30 -11.82 30.92
CA GLY A 322 10.38 -11.78 29.93
C GLY A 322 9.81 -11.89 28.53
N CYS A 323 10.55 -11.42 27.53
CA CYS A 323 10.05 -11.28 26.17
C CYS A 323 11.05 -11.84 25.16
N LEU A 324 10.56 -12.61 24.18
CA LEU A 324 11.39 -13.12 23.08
C LEU A 324 12.04 -11.99 22.25
N SER A 325 11.39 -10.83 22.20
CA SER A 325 11.87 -9.63 21.50
C SER A 325 12.83 -8.76 22.32
N VAL A 326 13.06 -9.09 23.60
CA VAL A 326 13.97 -8.38 24.50
C VAL A 326 14.86 -9.41 25.22
N PRO A 327 15.81 -10.01 24.50
CA PRO A 327 16.55 -11.17 24.99
C PRO A 327 17.39 -10.85 26.23
N GLY A 328 17.44 -11.81 27.16
CA GLY A 328 18.30 -11.73 28.35
C GLY A 328 17.79 -10.82 29.47
N ILE A 329 16.59 -10.23 29.33
CA ILE A 329 16.01 -9.35 30.34
C ILE A 329 14.70 -9.95 30.86
N THR A 330 14.58 -9.99 32.19
CA THR A 330 13.33 -10.26 32.88
C THR A 330 13.04 -9.17 33.91
N GLY A 331 11.78 -8.93 34.22
CA GLY A 331 11.37 -7.87 35.13
C GLY A 331 10.18 -8.23 36.01
N ARG A 332 9.84 -7.28 36.88
CA ARG A 332 8.63 -7.32 37.68
C ARG A 332 7.57 -6.39 37.08
N THR A 333 6.46 -6.96 36.63
CA THR A 333 5.40 -6.21 35.96
C THR A 333 4.10 -6.28 36.76
N LEU A 334 3.36 -5.18 36.78
CA LEU A 334 2.02 -5.17 37.37
C LEU A 334 1.02 -5.80 36.39
N ARG A 335 0.33 -6.86 36.83
CA ARG A 335 -0.61 -7.66 36.02
C ARG A 335 -1.91 -7.86 36.76
N TRP A 336 -3.03 -7.94 36.07
CA TRP A 336 -4.30 -8.35 36.67
C TRP A 336 -4.26 -9.83 37.02
N ALA A 337 -4.84 -10.20 38.16
CA ALA A 337 -4.85 -11.59 38.62
C ALA A 337 -5.78 -12.49 37.82
N ALA A 338 -6.88 -11.91 37.33
CA ALA A 338 -7.80 -12.51 36.39
C ALA A 338 -8.22 -11.49 35.33
N ILE A 339 -8.48 -11.98 34.13
CA ILE A 339 -8.96 -11.20 32.99
C ILE A 339 -10.13 -11.92 32.34
N GLY A 340 -11.13 -11.18 31.89
CA GLY A 340 -12.10 -11.65 30.90
C GLY A 340 -11.57 -11.33 29.51
N ILE A 341 -11.48 -12.34 28.65
CA ILE A 341 -11.04 -12.18 27.26
C ILE A 341 -12.16 -12.56 26.30
N GLU A 342 -12.22 -11.86 25.18
CA GLU A 342 -12.96 -12.28 23.99
C GLU A 342 -11.99 -12.52 22.84
N TYR A 343 -12.31 -13.44 21.94
CA TYR A 343 -11.47 -13.79 20.78
C TYR A 343 -12.27 -14.60 19.76
N ASP A 344 -11.73 -14.70 18.55
CA ASP A 344 -12.23 -15.56 17.49
C ASP A 344 -11.35 -16.81 17.32
N LEU A 345 -11.98 -17.93 16.95
CA LEU A 345 -11.31 -19.14 16.49
C LEU A 345 -11.24 -19.18 14.95
N LEU A 346 -10.44 -20.10 14.40
CA LEU A 346 -10.20 -20.20 12.95
C LEU A 346 -11.45 -20.50 12.12
N ASP A 347 -12.46 -21.12 12.72
CA ASP A 347 -13.75 -21.38 12.07
C ASP A 347 -14.70 -20.17 12.10
N GLY A 348 -14.25 -19.03 12.65
CA GLY A 348 -15.04 -17.81 12.79
C GLY A 348 -15.95 -17.78 14.02
N THR A 349 -15.89 -18.79 14.89
CA THR A 349 -16.64 -18.76 16.15
C THR A 349 -16.03 -17.76 17.13
N HIS A 350 -16.89 -16.96 17.75
CA HIS A 350 -16.51 -15.97 18.76
C HIS A 350 -16.71 -16.52 20.16
N HIS A 351 -15.71 -16.35 21.02
CA HIS A 351 -15.69 -16.89 22.38
C HIS A 351 -15.40 -15.80 23.41
N THR A 352 -15.93 -15.99 24.61
CA THR A 352 -15.58 -15.21 25.80
C THR A 352 -15.26 -16.16 26.95
N GLU A 353 -14.15 -15.94 27.65
CA GLU A 353 -13.80 -16.71 28.85
C GLU A 353 -13.07 -15.86 29.90
N VAL A 354 -13.07 -16.33 31.15
CA VAL A 354 -12.26 -15.75 32.22
C VAL A 354 -11.02 -16.61 32.42
N VAL A 355 -9.84 -16.00 32.31
CA VAL A 355 -8.55 -16.64 32.53
C VAL A 355 -7.92 -16.09 33.81
N GLN A 356 -7.31 -16.98 34.60
CA GLN A 356 -6.65 -16.64 35.86
C GLN A 356 -5.24 -17.22 35.92
N GLY A 357 -4.43 -16.71 36.85
CA GLY A 357 -3.14 -17.30 37.20
C GLY A 357 -2.02 -16.28 37.26
N THR A 358 -1.29 -16.28 38.37
CA THR A 358 -0.21 -15.32 38.69
C THR A 358 0.98 -15.95 39.39
N SER A 359 0.95 -17.27 39.60
CA SER A 359 2.00 -18.00 40.32
C SER A 359 3.10 -18.47 39.37
N SER A 360 4.23 -18.93 39.89
CA SER A 360 5.31 -19.50 39.07
C SER A 360 4.91 -20.78 38.30
N THR A 361 3.83 -21.46 38.72
CA THR A 361 3.39 -22.74 38.12
C THR A 361 2.19 -22.58 37.18
N ASN A 362 1.36 -21.56 37.41
CA ASN A 362 0.28 -21.13 36.54
C ASN A 362 0.20 -19.60 36.54
N PHE A 363 0.57 -19.01 35.41
CA PHE A 363 0.52 -17.59 35.11
C PHE A 363 -0.18 -17.30 33.78
N THR A 364 -1.17 -18.13 33.41
CA THR A 364 -1.83 -18.04 32.09
C THR A 364 -2.45 -16.65 31.84
N ALA A 365 -3.06 -16.03 32.85
CA ALA A 365 -3.58 -14.67 32.72
C ALA A 365 -2.48 -13.64 32.43
N VAL A 366 -1.26 -13.84 32.95
CA VAL A 366 -0.10 -12.99 32.65
C VAL A 366 0.34 -13.18 31.19
N ILE A 367 0.37 -14.42 30.70
CA ILE A 367 0.74 -14.71 29.31
C ILE A 367 -0.21 -13.98 28.35
N PHE A 368 -1.52 -14.12 28.52
CA PHE A 368 -2.49 -13.40 27.67
C PHE A 368 -2.30 -11.89 27.72
N GLN A 369 -2.12 -11.30 28.90
CA GLN A 369 -1.86 -9.87 29.01
C GLN A 369 -0.59 -9.46 28.26
N HIS A 370 0.48 -10.26 28.36
CA HIS A 370 1.74 -10.02 27.64
C HIS A 370 1.56 -10.09 26.13
N GLU A 371 0.91 -11.14 25.61
CA GLU A 371 0.74 -11.27 24.16
C GLU A 371 -0.22 -10.22 23.60
N ILE A 372 -1.27 -9.85 24.34
CA ILE A 372 -2.20 -8.78 23.95
C ILE A 372 -1.52 -7.40 24.01
N ASP A 373 -0.57 -7.18 24.92
CA ASP A 373 0.24 -5.96 24.92
C ASP A 373 1.04 -5.80 23.62
N HIS A 374 1.63 -6.87 23.13
CA HIS A 374 2.35 -6.86 21.85
C HIS A 374 1.46 -6.44 20.69
N LEU A 375 0.20 -6.89 20.67
CA LEU A 375 -0.76 -6.45 19.65
C LEU A 375 -1.00 -4.93 19.70
N ASN A 376 -0.87 -4.31 20.87
CA ASN A 376 -1.05 -2.88 21.09
C ASN A 376 0.27 -2.08 21.00
N GLY A 377 1.39 -2.69 20.60
CA GLY A 377 2.69 -2.02 20.53
C GLY A 377 3.34 -1.78 21.90
N ILE A 378 2.85 -2.44 22.94
CA ILE A 378 3.34 -2.34 24.32
C ILE A 378 4.28 -3.53 24.57
N LEU A 379 5.45 -3.25 25.14
CA LEU A 379 6.42 -4.25 25.55
C LEU A 379 6.41 -4.37 27.08
N PHE A 380 6.81 -5.53 27.60
CA PHE A 380 6.83 -5.73 29.06
C PHE A 380 7.70 -4.70 29.80
N ILE A 381 8.75 -4.18 29.15
CA ILE A 381 9.62 -3.13 29.72
C ILE A 381 8.87 -1.83 30.03
N ASP A 382 7.76 -1.56 29.36
CA ASP A 382 6.91 -0.39 29.66
C ASP A 382 6.01 -0.64 30.87
N ARG A 383 5.81 -1.91 31.23
CA ARG A 383 5.04 -2.36 32.39
C ARG A 383 5.90 -2.69 33.61
N ILE A 384 7.23 -2.61 33.50
CA ILE A 384 8.11 -2.79 34.65
C ILE A 384 7.71 -1.77 35.71
N ALA A 385 7.41 -2.25 36.91
CA ALA A 385 7.11 -1.37 38.03
C ALA A 385 8.31 -0.43 38.23
N LYS A 386 8.10 0.87 38.01
CA LYS A 386 9.08 1.88 38.40
C LYS A 386 9.36 1.66 39.88
N SER A 387 10.62 1.45 40.25
CA SER A 387 10.99 1.38 41.65
C SER A 387 10.39 2.59 42.35
N ILE A 388 9.62 2.36 43.41
CA ILE A 388 9.45 3.38 44.44
C ILE A 388 10.88 3.64 44.93
N GLN A 389 11.51 4.71 44.43
CA GLN A 389 12.68 5.26 45.09
C GLN A 389 12.17 5.70 46.45
N ASN A 390 12.44 4.88 47.47
CA ASN A 390 12.34 5.33 48.84
C ASN A 390 13.28 6.54 48.96
N LYS A 391 12.67 7.70 49.24
CA LYS A 391 13.36 8.94 49.58
C LYS A 391 14.31 8.75 50.74
#